data_AF-A0A0P0XXQ3-F1
#
_entry.id   AF-A0A0P0XXQ3-F1
#
_cell.length_a   1.000
_cell.length_b   1.000
_cell.length_c   1.000
_cell.angle_alpha   90.00
_cell.angle_beta   90.00
_cell.angle_gamma   90.00
#
_symmetry.space_group_name_H-M   'P 1'
#
loop_
_entity.id
_entity.type
_entity.pdbx_description
1 polymer ?
#
loop_
_entity_poly.entity_id
_entity_poly.type
_entity_poly.pdbx_seq_one_letter_code
_entity_poly.pdbx_strand_id
1 'polypeptide(L)'
;MGMGKTRQVAAFLRGLLQADVIHNAMIICPVTVIETWRKELNIVGVLVIKVFRYDRRTDCIALKSIATDGGVLITTFEAVRDHIHRILETGHGLGLYCYR
;
A
#
# COMPACT_ATOMS: atom_id res chain seq x y z
N MET A 1 -8.63 -16.27 7.97
CA MET A 1 -9.60 -17.38 8.15
C MET A 1 -11.04 -16.91 7.94
N GLY A 2 -11.69 -17.46 6.89
CA GLY A 2 -13.13 -17.56 6.64
C GLY A 2 -13.89 -16.31 6.20
N MET A 3 -13.93 -15.27 7.04
CA MET A 3 -14.95 -14.21 6.95
C MET A 3 -14.66 -13.12 5.90
N GLY A 4 -13.72 -13.33 4.99
CA GLY A 4 -13.40 -12.33 3.96
C GLY A 4 -12.78 -11.02 4.49
N LYS A 5 -12.05 -11.06 5.62
CA LYS A 5 -11.41 -9.88 6.23
C LYS A 5 -10.59 -9.05 5.24
N THR A 6 -9.83 -9.71 4.36
CA THR A 6 -9.05 -9.02 3.32
C THR A 6 -9.96 -8.18 2.41
N ARG A 7 -11.10 -8.73 1.99
CA ARG A 7 -12.07 -8.01 1.17
C ARG A 7 -12.76 -6.87 1.92
N GLN A 8 -13.06 -7.07 3.20
CA GLN A 8 -13.64 -6.03 4.05
C GLN A 8 -12.69 -4.84 4.18
N VAL A 9 -11.40 -5.10 4.47
CA VAL A 9 -10.39 -4.05 4.53
C VAL A 9 -10.16 -3.40 3.16
N ALA A 10 -10.11 -4.18 2.09
CA ALA A 10 -10.00 -3.64 0.72
C ALA A 10 -11.16 -2.70 0.39
N ALA A 11 -12.41 -3.10 0.68
CA ALA A 11 -13.59 -2.28 0.46
C ALA A 11 -13.59 -1.00 1.31
N PHE A 12 -13.15 -1.09 2.56
CA PHE A 12 -12.99 0.08 3.43
C PHE A 12 -11.97 1.07 2.86
N LEU A 13 -10.78 0.59 2.46
CA LEU A 13 -9.76 1.44 1.84
C LEU A 13 -10.25 2.07 0.54
N ARG A 14 -10.98 1.31 -0.30
CA ARG A 14 -11.60 1.85 -1.51
C ARG A 14 -12.53 3.02 -1.19
N GLY A 15 -13.35 2.88 -0.15
CA GLY A 15 -14.27 3.93 0.31
C GLY A 15 -13.52 5.19 0.76
N LEU A 16 -12.47 5.05 1.55
CA LEU A 16 -11.63 6.18 1.99
C LEU A 16 -10.96 6.90 0.81
N LEU A 17 -10.41 6.15 -0.14
CA LEU A 17 -9.81 6.69 -1.37
C LEU A 17 -10.87 7.35 -2.27
N GLN A 18 -12.08 6.78 -2.36
CA GLN A 18 -13.17 7.35 -3.17
C GLN A 18 -13.69 8.67 -2.60
N ALA A 19 -13.76 8.73 -1.27
CA ALA A 19 -14.23 9.89 -0.53
C ALA A 19 -13.13 10.95 -0.32
N ASP A 20 -11.93 10.73 -0.87
CA ASP A 20 -10.77 11.62 -0.74
C ASP A 20 -10.37 11.90 0.73
N VAL A 21 -10.68 10.95 1.63
CA VAL A 21 -10.30 11.04 3.06
C VAL A 21 -8.82 10.72 3.25
N ILE A 22 -8.30 9.82 2.40
CA ILE A 22 -6.88 9.49 2.33
C ILE A 22 -6.45 9.54 0.86
N HIS A 23 -5.23 10.00 0.62
CA HIS A 23 -4.62 9.93 -0.72
C HIS A 23 -3.98 8.57 -0.99
N ASN A 24 -3.44 7.93 0.05
CA ASN A 24 -2.70 6.69 -0.06
C ASN A 24 -2.84 5.80 1.18
N ALA A 25 -2.56 4.50 1.00
CA ALA A 25 -2.52 3.52 2.07
C ALA A 25 -1.39 2.51 1.86
N MET A 26 -0.83 1.99 2.95
CA MET A 26 0.20 0.95 2.91
C MET A 26 -0.28 -0.33 3.59
N ILE A 27 -0.08 -1.46 2.93
CA ILE A 27 -0.41 -2.80 3.42
C ILE A 27 0.89 -3.57 3.57
N ILE A 28 1.19 -3.98 4.80
CA ILE A 28 2.33 -4.84 5.13
C ILE A 28 1.82 -6.27 5.27
N CYS A 29 2.33 -7.19 4.47
CA CYS A 29 1.91 -8.59 4.51
C CYS A 29 3.02 -9.58 4.12
N PRO A 30 2.91 -10.87 4.48
CA PRO A 30 3.82 -11.89 3.99
C PRO A 30 3.83 -11.97 2.45
N VAL A 31 4.99 -12.31 1.86
CA VAL A 31 5.16 -12.44 0.39
C VAL A 31 4.08 -13.33 -0.25
N THR A 32 3.72 -14.40 0.45
CA THR A 32 2.78 -15.43 -0.02
C THR A 32 1.34 -14.93 -0.21
N VAL A 33 0.97 -13.80 0.41
CA VAL A 33 -0.40 -13.26 0.34
C VAL A 33 -0.49 -11.95 -0.46
N ILE A 34 0.60 -11.51 -1.10
CA ILE A 34 0.58 -10.28 -1.93
C ILE A 34 -0.45 -10.40 -3.05
N GLU A 35 -0.47 -11.52 -3.79
CA GLU A 35 -1.41 -11.70 -4.90
C GLU A 35 -2.86 -11.82 -4.41
N THR A 36 -3.07 -12.35 -3.20
CA THR A 36 -4.39 -12.31 -2.56
C THR A 36 -4.85 -10.87 -2.32
N TRP A 37 -3.97 -10.02 -1.77
CA TRP A 37 -4.29 -8.59 -1.58
C TRP A 37 -4.55 -7.87 -2.91
N ARG A 38 -3.70 -8.08 -3.92
CA ARG A 38 -3.91 -7.49 -5.26
C ARG A 38 -5.25 -7.89 -5.85
N LYS A 39 -5.60 -9.17 -5.76
CA LYS A 39 -6.89 -9.68 -6.23
C LYS A 39 -8.06 -9.00 -5.53
N GLU A 40 -8.07 -8.96 -4.20
CA GLU A 40 -9.18 -8.36 -3.45
C GLU A 40 -9.31 -6.85 -3.68
N LEU A 41 -8.18 -6.11 -3.77
CA LEU A 41 -8.16 -4.69 -4.08
C LEU A 41 -8.68 -4.40 -5.50
N ASN A 42 -8.31 -5.23 -6.48
CA ASN A 42 -8.86 -5.13 -7.84
C ASN A 42 -10.37 -5.40 -7.86
N ILE A 43 -10.84 -6.41 -7.13
CA ILE A 43 -12.27 -6.76 -7.07
C ILE A 43 -13.12 -5.59 -6.54
N VAL A 44 -12.61 -4.81 -5.61
CA VAL A 44 -13.32 -3.63 -5.07
C VAL A 44 -13.04 -2.35 -5.87
N GLY A 45 -12.25 -2.41 -6.94
CA GLY A 45 -12.03 -1.28 -7.86
C GLY A 45 -10.99 -0.26 -7.40
N VAL A 46 -9.97 -0.67 -6.63
CA VAL A 46 -8.79 0.18 -6.40
C VAL A 46 -7.95 0.22 -7.68
N LEU A 47 -7.73 1.42 -8.24
CA LEU A 47 -7.10 1.59 -9.55
C LEU A 47 -5.57 1.55 -9.50
N VAL A 48 -4.97 2.20 -8.49
CA VAL A 48 -3.52 2.29 -8.35
C VAL A 48 -3.07 1.35 -7.24
N ILE A 49 -2.51 0.21 -7.63
CA ILE A 49 -1.94 -0.79 -6.72
C ILE A 49 -0.49 -1.01 -7.13
N LYS A 50 0.45 -0.72 -6.23
CA LYS A 50 1.88 -0.96 -6.43
C LYS A 50 2.41 -1.94 -5.41
N VAL A 51 3.45 -2.68 -5.78
CA VAL A 51 4.12 -3.61 -4.88
C VAL A 51 5.58 -3.19 -4.73
N PHE A 52 6.04 -3.08 -3.49
CA PHE A 52 7.44 -2.81 -3.14
C PHE A 52 8.03 -4.06 -2.48
N ARG A 53 9.01 -4.68 -3.14
CA ARG A 53 9.63 -5.95 -2.71
C ARG A 53 11.13 -5.88 -2.45
N TYR A 54 11.75 -4.71 -2.64
CA TYR A 54 13.20 -4.53 -2.68
C TYR A 54 13.90 -5.18 -3.90
N ASP A 55 13.68 -4.58 -5.08
CA ASP A 55 14.64 -4.51 -6.18
C ASP A 55 15.00 -3.04 -6.46
N ARG A 56 16.29 -2.73 -6.58
CA ARG A 56 16.81 -1.34 -6.50
C ARG A 56 16.27 -0.36 -7.55
N ARG A 57 15.67 -0.79 -8.66
CA ARG A 57 15.19 0.15 -9.72
C ARG A 57 13.69 0.26 -9.78
N THR A 58 12.97 -0.86 -9.71
CA THR A 58 11.51 -0.88 -9.93
C THR A 58 10.75 -0.27 -8.74
N ASP A 59 11.36 -0.30 -7.56
CA ASP A 59 10.74 0.13 -6.32
C ASP A 59 10.67 1.63 -6.09
N CYS A 60 11.68 2.38 -6.53
CA CYS A 60 11.64 3.85 -6.47
C CYS A 60 10.51 4.39 -7.35
N ILE A 61 10.19 3.71 -8.45
CA ILE A 61 9.09 4.06 -9.34
C ILE A 61 7.75 3.77 -8.65
N ALA A 62 7.64 2.61 -7.99
CA ALA A 62 6.44 2.25 -7.22
C ALA A 62 6.15 3.26 -6.09
N LEU A 63 7.15 3.61 -5.28
CA LEU A 63 7.02 4.57 -4.19
C LEU A 63 6.65 5.98 -4.70
N LYS A 64 7.32 6.45 -5.75
CA LYS A 64 7.01 7.77 -6.35
C LYS A 64 5.61 7.80 -6.96
N SER A 65 5.19 6.74 -7.65
CA SER A 65 3.85 6.67 -8.23
C SER A 65 2.78 6.70 -7.15
N ILE A 66 2.94 5.99 -6.03
CA ILE A 66 1.95 6.07 -4.93
C ILE A 66 1.96 7.44 -4.25
N ALA A 67 3.13 8.07 -4.11
CA ALA A 67 3.23 9.42 -3.52
C ALA A 67 2.55 10.49 -4.39
N THR A 68 2.63 10.36 -5.72
CA THR A 68 2.02 11.31 -6.67
C THR A 68 0.56 10.96 -6.98
N ASP A 69 0.30 9.74 -7.42
CA ASP A 69 -0.97 9.29 -7.99
C ASP A 69 -1.96 8.79 -6.93
N GLY A 70 -1.50 8.61 -5.69
CA GLY A 70 -2.28 8.01 -4.61
C GLY A 70 -2.48 6.49 -4.77
N GLY A 71 -3.33 5.93 -3.93
CA GLY A 71 -3.71 4.50 -3.99
C GLY A 71 -3.02 3.63 -2.94
N VAL A 72 -2.79 2.35 -3.28
CA VAL A 72 -2.38 1.34 -2.29
C VAL A 72 -1.00 0.76 -2.61
N LEU A 73 -0.08 0.91 -1.67
CA LEU A 73 1.22 0.25 -1.68
C LEU A 73 1.16 -1.06 -0.89
N ILE A 74 1.51 -2.18 -1.51
CA ILE A 74 1.68 -3.47 -0.85
C ILE A 74 3.17 -3.72 -0.65
N THR A 75 3.56 -4.09 0.57
CA THR A 75 4.95 -4.40 0.90
C THR A 75 5.04 -5.53 1.91
N THR A 76 6.25 -5.97 2.22
CA THR A 76 6.52 -7.08 3.15
C THR A 76 7.22 -6.59 4.41
N PHE A 77 7.18 -7.41 5.45
CA PHE A 77 7.85 -7.10 6.70
C PHE A 77 9.36 -6.90 6.51
N GLU A 78 9.98 -7.74 5.68
CA GLU A 78 11.40 -7.66 5.35
C GLU A 78 11.73 -6.35 4.62
N ALA A 79 10.94 -6.00 3.60
CA ALA A 79 11.16 -4.78 2.82
C ALA A 79 10.99 -3.51 3.68
N VAL A 80 10.04 -3.50 4.61
CA VAL A 80 9.86 -2.41 5.58
C VAL A 80 11.04 -2.35 6.54
N ARG A 81 11.42 -3.48 7.15
CA ARG A 81 12.54 -3.54 8.11
C ARG A 81 13.84 -3.03 7.49
N ASP A 82 14.12 -3.44 6.27
CA ASP A 82 15.41 -3.20 5.63
C ASP A 82 15.47 -1.80 4.97
N HIS A 83 14.30 -1.19 4.65
CA HIS A 83 14.22 0.06 3.88
C HIS A 83 13.24 1.11 4.42
N ILE A 84 12.92 1.08 5.71
CA ILE A 84 11.98 2.02 6.35
C ILE A 84 12.31 3.48 6.04
N HIS A 85 13.59 3.85 6.04
CA HIS A 85 14.03 5.22 5.78
C HIS A 85 13.57 5.74 4.42
N ARG A 86 13.62 4.92 3.36
CA ARG A 86 13.16 5.32 2.02
C ARG A 86 11.65 5.46 1.94
N ILE A 87 10.92 4.63 2.68
CA ILE A 87 9.46 4.70 2.78
C ILE A 87 9.06 6.00 3.50
N LEU A 88 9.76 6.36 4.58
CA LEU A 88 9.52 7.58 5.35
C LEU A 88 9.93 8.85 4.59
N GLU A 89 11.07 8.84 3.90
CA GLU A 89 11.53 9.99 3.10
C GLU A 89 10.57 10.30 1.95
N THR A 90 10.07 9.27 1.27
CA THR A 90 9.00 9.43 0.26
C THR A 90 7.66 9.78 0.93
N GLY A 91 7.51 9.41 2.20
CA GLY A 91 6.34 9.60 3.05
C GLY A 91 6.09 11.01 3.57
N HIS A 92 6.99 11.97 3.35
CA HIS A 92 6.69 13.38 3.58
C HIS A 92 5.49 13.89 2.74
N GLY A 93 5.07 13.15 1.70
CA GLY A 93 3.78 13.32 1.00
C GLY A 93 2.71 12.26 1.31
N LEU A 94 3.01 11.23 2.11
CA LEU A 94 2.10 10.11 2.43
C LEU A 94 1.36 10.27 3.77
N GLY A 95 1.42 11.44 4.43
CA GLY A 95 0.72 11.66 5.70
C GLY A 95 1.13 10.72 6.84
N LEU A 96 2.33 10.14 6.77
CA LEU A 96 2.91 9.31 7.82
C LEU A 96 3.47 10.19 8.97
N TYR A 97 2.64 11.05 9.53
CA TYR A 97 2.92 11.64 10.84
C TYR A 97 2.13 10.89 11.91
N CYS A 98 2.89 10.11 12.67
CA CYS A 98 2.53 9.62 13.99
C CYS A 98 2.31 10.82 14.93
N TYR A 99 1.32 10.72 15.81
CA TYR A 99 1.17 11.57 17.00
C TYR A 99 2.53 11.87 17.63
N ARG A 100 2.89 13.15 17.71
CA ARG A 100 3.80 13.68 18.70
C ARG A 100 3.37 15.08 19.09
#